data_AF-A0A4R6LKD1-F1
#
_entry.id   AF-A0A4R6LKD1-F1
#
_cell.length_a   1.000
_cell.length_b   1.000
_cell.length_c   1.000
_cell.angle_alpha   90.00
_cell.angle_beta   90.00
_cell.angle_gamma   90.00
#
_symmetry.space_group_name_H-M   'P 1'
#
loop_
_entity.id
_entity.type
_entity.pdbx_description
1 polymer ?
#
loop_
_entity_poly.entity_id
_entity_poly.type
_entity_poly.pdbx_seq_one_letter_code
_entity_poly.pdbx_strand_id
1 'polypeptide(L)'
;MNKNKLALFLLLLSLVFIFSLTTTAQNLKIHFIDVGQGDSILIEEAGGQNILVDGGDRADRITARIINYLRDQNLKKLDYLISTHPHADHIGGLVDIIDSFKVGTVLDSGKVHTSKTYENYLIKIDQENINFETPRRGDKFKIGESELHFLHPDQNLDDYDLNNSSLVFLLKFGQQNFLFTGDIEAEVERKLLAENPELKVDLIKVPHHGSSTSSFAGWIKSIQPETAVIQVGENHYGHPAAEVIALYQEQGARVFRNDLNGNIVVTADGRNYTVKIDQSADNSKSGTKTSTETENTSAEKINSESKNKADKGSNLININTASAAVLDQLWGIGPATAKKIINYRQKNGLFSQIEEIKKVDGIDDGKFGRWYDKITVK
;
A
#
# COMPACT_ATOMS: atom_id res chain seq x y z
N MET A 1 49.29 33.51 -30.78
CA MET A 1 47.83 33.53 -31.03
C MET A 1 47.34 34.97 -30.90
N ASN A 2 46.55 35.50 -31.85
CA ASN A 2 45.99 36.87 -31.73
C ASN A 2 45.20 36.98 -30.41
N LYS A 3 45.28 38.11 -29.70
CA LYS A 3 44.55 38.38 -28.45
C LYS A 3 43.07 37.98 -28.55
N ASN A 4 42.44 38.22 -29.70
CA ASN A 4 41.04 37.86 -29.94
C ASN A 4 40.82 36.33 -30.02
N LYS A 5 41.78 35.57 -30.54
CA LYS A 5 41.73 34.10 -30.60
C LYS A 5 42.02 33.47 -29.24
N LEU A 6 42.87 34.09 -28.41
CA LEU A 6 43.13 33.64 -27.03
C LEU A 6 41.93 33.90 -26.12
N ALA A 7 41.27 35.06 -26.26
CA ALA A 7 40.03 35.35 -25.53
C ALA A 7 38.90 34.39 -25.90
N LEU A 8 38.73 34.09 -27.19
CA LEU A 8 37.72 33.14 -27.65
C LEU A 8 38.00 31.71 -27.19
N PHE A 9 39.27 31.28 -27.19
CA PHE A 9 39.67 29.97 -26.69
C PHE A 9 39.44 29.83 -25.18
N LEU A 10 39.75 30.86 -24.38
CA LEU A 10 39.49 30.86 -22.94
C LEU A 10 37.98 30.89 -22.62
N LEU A 11 37.17 31.61 -23.42
CA LEU A 11 35.71 31.62 -23.28
C LEU A 11 35.10 30.24 -23.60
N LEU A 12 35.60 29.57 -24.65
CA LEU A 12 35.21 28.20 -24.98
C LEU A 12 35.64 27.21 -23.91
N LEU A 13 36.87 27.34 -23.38
CA LEU A 13 37.34 26.51 -22.27
C LEU A 13 36.49 26.72 -21.01
N SER A 14 36.11 27.96 -20.69
CA SER A 14 35.22 28.25 -19.56
C SER A 14 33.81 27.73 -19.79
N LEU A 15 33.27 27.82 -21.02
CA LEU A 15 31.96 27.25 -21.35
C LEU A 15 31.96 25.73 -21.26
N VAL A 16 33.03 25.07 -21.71
CA VAL A 16 33.19 23.61 -21.57
C VAL A 16 33.39 23.21 -20.11
N PHE A 17 34.11 24.00 -19.30
CA PHE A 17 34.30 23.74 -17.87
C PHE A 17 33.01 24.00 -17.06
N ILE A 18 32.22 25.01 -17.43
CA ILE A 18 30.90 25.30 -16.83
C ILE A 18 29.89 24.22 -17.25
N PHE A 19 29.94 23.71 -18.49
CA PHE A 19 29.06 22.63 -18.96
C PHE A 19 29.46 21.26 -18.42
N SER A 20 30.73 21.06 -18.03
CA SER A 20 31.23 19.79 -17.46
C SER A 20 31.06 19.68 -15.94
N LEU A 21 30.44 20.66 -15.27
CA LEU A 21 30.27 20.70 -13.81
C LEU A 21 28.81 20.78 -13.32
N THR A 22 27.83 20.61 -14.20
CA THR A 22 26.41 20.53 -13.82
C THR A 22 25.73 19.27 -14.36
N THR A 23 26.35 18.11 -14.17
CA THR A 23 25.53 16.94 -13.83
C THR A 23 25.31 17.06 -12.34
N THR A 24 24.28 17.81 -11.91
CA THR A 24 23.76 17.59 -10.56
C THR A 24 23.38 16.12 -10.53
N ALA A 25 24.15 15.30 -9.82
CA ALA A 25 23.79 13.92 -9.57
C ALA A 25 22.36 13.95 -9.02
N GLN A 26 21.42 13.50 -9.82
CA GLN A 26 20.03 13.47 -9.43
C GLN A 26 19.89 12.29 -8.47
N ASN A 27 19.25 12.53 -7.33
CA ASN A 27 19.13 11.50 -6.30
C ASN A 27 17.99 10.56 -6.65
N LEU A 28 18.17 9.27 -6.32
CA LEU A 28 17.06 8.34 -6.22
C LEU A 28 16.19 8.77 -5.03
N LYS A 29 14.88 8.81 -5.21
CA LYS A 29 13.94 8.96 -4.09
C LYS A 29 12.93 7.82 -4.04
N ILE A 30 12.62 7.37 -2.83
CA ILE A 30 11.63 6.33 -2.57
C ILE A 30 10.63 6.89 -1.56
N HIS A 31 9.38 7.01 -1.96
CA HIS A 31 8.30 7.60 -1.21
C HIS A 31 7.35 6.49 -0.78
N PHE A 32 7.38 6.14 0.50
CA PHE A 32 6.39 5.26 1.10
C PHE A 32 5.18 6.12 1.47
N ILE A 33 4.16 6.08 0.62
CA ILE A 33 2.97 6.93 0.74
C ILE A 33 2.10 6.38 1.87
N ASP A 34 1.64 7.26 2.76
CA ASP A 34 0.67 6.90 3.79
C ASP A 34 -0.72 6.71 3.13
N VAL A 35 -1.08 5.45 2.91
CA VAL A 35 -2.35 5.04 2.31
C VAL A 35 -3.28 4.37 3.33
N GLY A 36 -2.91 4.39 4.61
CA GLY A 36 -3.54 3.54 5.61
C GLY A 36 -3.05 2.10 5.51
N GLN A 37 -3.99 1.14 5.55
CA GLN A 37 -3.67 -0.27 5.31
C GLN A 37 -3.50 -0.50 3.80
N GLY A 38 -2.40 -1.15 3.42
CA GLY A 38 -2.02 -1.38 2.02
C GLY A 38 -0.69 -0.74 1.65
N ASP A 39 -0.28 -0.98 0.40
CA ASP A 39 0.99 -0.50 -0.14
C ASP A 39 0.78 0.47 -1.30
N SER A 40 1.58 1.54 -1.29
CA SER A 40 1.86 2.37 -2.46
C SER A 40 3.19 3.07 -2.27
N ILE A 41 4.12 2.83 -3.19
CA ILE A 41 5.49 3.33 -3.14
C ILE A 41 5.84 3.98 -4.46
N LEU A 42 6.13 5.27 -4.45
CA LEU A 42 6.68 5.96 -5.61
C LEU A 42 8.21 5.89 -5.55
N ILE A 43 8.85 5.41 -6.61
CA ILE A 43 10.29 5.50 -6.81
C ILE A 43 10.54 6.51 -7.94
N GLU A 44 11.10 7.67 -7.59
CA GLU A 44 11.63 8.64 -8.54
C GLU A 44 13.11 8.31 -8.78
N GLU A 45 13.41 7.69 -9.93
CA GLU A 45 14.76 7.27 -10.27
C GLU A 45 15.64 8.48 -10.67
N ALA A 46 16.94 8.40 -10.39
CA ALA A 46 17.90 9.46 -10.69
C ALA A 46 17.92 9.88 -12.18
N GLY A 47 17.75 8.94 -13.10
CA GLY A 47 17.62 9.16 -14.53
C GLY A 47 16.26 9.70 -14.98
N GLY A 48 15.37 10.04 -14.05
CA GLY A 48 14.07 10.67 -14.32
C GLY A 48 12.94 9.71 -14.68
N GLN A 49 13.17 8.41 -14.56
CA GLN A 49 12.11 7.40 -14.71
C GLN A 49 11.32 7.27 -13.42
N ASN A 50 10.01 7.04 -13.53
CA ASN A 50 9.12 6.92 -12.37
C ASN A 50 8.49 5.54 -12.30
N ILE A 51 8.53 4.94 -11.11
CA ILE A 51 7.92 3.64 -10.82
C ILE A 51 6.92 3.83 -9.71
N LEU A 52 5.71 3.31 -9.87
CA LEU A 52 4.80 3.11 -8.75
C LEU A 52 4.72 1.63 -8.42
N VAL A 53 4.95 1.27 -7.17
CA VAL A 53 4.77 -0.10 -6.65
C VAL A 53 3.50 -0.09 -5.82
N ASP A 54 2.50 -0.84 -6.27
CA ASP A 54 1.16 -0.93 -5.69
C ASP A 54 0.40 0.41 -5.59
N GLY A 55 -0.92 0.31 -5.53
CA GLY A 55 -1.89 1.40 -5.63
C GLY A 55 -2.82 1.53 -4.44
N GLY A 56 -2.54 0.85 -3.33
CA GLY A 56 -3.38 0.87 -2.13
C GLY A 56 -4.76 0.24 -2.32
N ASP A 57 -5.57 0.29 -1.25
CA ASP A 57 -6.94 -0.24 -1.24
C ASP A 57 -7.90 0.57 -2.13
N ARG A 58 -8.93 -0.11 -2.61
CA ARG A 58 -10.03 0.43 -3.42
C ARG A 58 -11.01 1.21 -2.52
N ALA A 59 -10.53 2.31 -1.96
CA ALA A 59 -11.36 3.33 -1.33
C ALA A 59 -11.05 4.68 -1.97
N ASP A 60 -12.09 5.37 -2.48
CA ASP A 60 -11.94 6.63 -3.24
C ASP A 60 -11.00 7.65 -2.57
N ARG A 61 -11.04 7.73 -1.23
CA ARG A 61 -10.17 8.62 -0.45
C ARG A 61 -8.70 8.21 -0.49
N ILE A 62 -8.41 6.91 -0.45
CA ILE A 62 -7.05 6.37 -0.51
C ILE A 62 -6.49 6.59 -1.91
N THR A 63 -7.23 6.18 -2.94
CA THR A 63 -6.80 6.35 -4.34
C THR A 63 -6.61 7.82 -4.71
N ALA A 64 -7.53 8.69 -4.31
CA ALA A 64 -7.39 10.14 -4.53
C ALA A 64 -6.16 10.72 -3.83
N ARG A 65 -5.82 10.22 -2.62
CA ARG A 65 -4.62 10.64 -1.88
C ARG A 65 -3.36 10.28 -2.66
N ILE A 66 -3.26 9.07 -3.18
CA ILE A 66 -2.12 8.62 -4.01
C ILE A 66 -2.03 9.51 -5.25
N ILE A 67 -3.10 9.63 -6.02
CA ILE A 67 -3.10 10.42 -7.26
C ILE A 67 -2.69 11.88 -7.00
N ASN A 68 -3.20 12.50 -5.93
CA ASN A 68 -2.82 13.86 -5.56
C ASN A 68 -1.35 13.94 -5.15
N TYR A 69 -0.85 12.99 -4.36
CA TYR A 69 0.56 12.93 -3.99
C TYR A 69 1.49 12.82 -5.21
N LEU A 70 1.15 11.96 -6.17
CA LEU A 70 1.91 11.82 -7.43
C LEU A 70 1.89 13.12 -8.24
N ARG A 71 0.75 13.84 -8.28
CA ARG A 71 0.67 15.16 -8.93
C ARG A 71 1.50 16.22 -8.22
N ASP A 72 1.56 16.20 -6.89
CA ASP A 72 2.37 17.12 -6.09
C ASP A 72 3.87 16.87 -6.29
N GLN A 73 4.27 15.63 -6.57
CA GLN A 73 5.61 15.28 -7.04
C GLN A 73 5.84 15.63 -8.53
N ASN A 74 4.89 16.29 -9.19
CA ASN A 74 4.92 16.71 -10.59
C ASN A 74 5.00 15.56 -11.62
N LEU A 75 4.58 14.35 -11.25
CA LEU A 75 4.57 13.23 -12.18
C LEU A 75 3.61 13.48 -13.35
N LYS A 76 4.06 13.11 -14.55
CA LYS A 76 3.26 13.13 -15.79
C LYS A 76 3.04 11.74 -16.38
N LYS A 77 3.92 10.80 -16.05
CA LYS A 77 3.89 9.41 -16.50
C LYS A 77 4.48 8.51 -15.42
N LEU A 78 4.08 7.25 -15.47
CA LEU A 78 4.75 6.15 -14.81
C LEU A 78 5.42 5.32 -15.90
N ASP A 79 6.75 5.22 -15.84
CA ASP A 79 7.49 4.36 -16.77
C ASP A 79 7.17 2.89 -16.46
N TYR A 80 7.08 2.57 -15.16
CA TYR A 80 6.66 1.26 -14.68
C TYR A 80 5.57 1.37 -13.62
N LEU A 81 4.63 0.44 -13.67
CA LEU A 81 3.65 0.18 -12.62
C LEU A 81 3.85 -1.26 -12.14
N ILE A 82 4.30 -1.45 -10.91
CA ILE A 82 4.55 -2.78 -10.34
C ILE A 82 3.35 -3.17 -9.47
N SER A 83 2.71 -4.29 -9.79
CA SER A 83 1.73 -4.93 -8.92
C SER A 83 2.38 -6.14 -8.25
N THR A 84 2.53 -6.08 -6.93
CA THR A 84 3.20 -7.15 -6.19
C THR A 84 2.35 -8.42 -6.22
N HIS A 85 1.07 -8.35 -5.86
CA HIS A 85 0.13 -9.47 -5.84
C HIS A 85 -1.32 -8.97 -5.87
N PRO A 86 -2.34 -9.85 -6.08
CA PRO A 86 -3.68 -9.40 -6.50
C PRO A 86 -4.63 -9.00 -5.35
N HIS A 87 -4.13 -8.78 -4.13
CA HIS A 87 -4.98 -8.31 -3.03
C HIS A 87 -5.43 -6.86 -3.22
N ALA A 88 -6.61 -6.55 -2.66
CA ALA A 88 -7.28 -5.28 -2.91
C ALA A 88 -6.50 -4.08 -2.33
N ASP A 89 -5.84 -4.25 -1.20
CA ASP A 89 -4.98 -3.23 -0.57
C ASP A 89 -3.64 -2.99 -1.28
N HIS A 90 -3.41 -3.71 -2.39
CA HIS A 90 -2.27 -3.52 -3.30
C HIS A 90 -2.73 -3.05 -4.68
N ILE A 91 -3.70 -3.72 -5.30
CA ILE A 91 -4.13 -3.39 -6.68
C ILE A 91 -5.37 -2.50 -6.77
N GLY A 92 -6.00 -2.20 -5.64
CA GLY A 92 -7.33 -1.59 -5.56
C GLY A 92 -7.43 -0.25 -6.26
N GLY A 93 -6.44 0.62 -6.09
CA GLY A 93 -6.38 1.93 -6.74
C GLY A 93 -5.80 1.95 -8.15
N LEU A 94 -5.28 0.82 -8.67
CA LEU A 94 -4.49 0.82 -9.92
C LEU A 94 -5.30 1.21 -11.16
N VAL A 95 -6.59 0.89 -11.21
CA VAL A 95 -7.46 1.29 -12.33
C VAL A 95 -7.52 2.82 -12.45
N ASP A 96 -7.78 3.52 -11.34
CA ASP A 96 -7.90 4.98 -11.34
C ASP A 96 -6.53 5.66 -11.55
N ILE A 97 -5.44 5.01 -11.13
CA ILE A 97 -4.07 5.46 -11.40
C ILE A 97 -3.78 5.38 -12.90
N ILE A 98 -4.15 4.27 -13.56
CA ILE A 98 -4.00 4.13 -15.02
C ILE A 98 -4.85 5.19 -15.76
N ASP A 99 -6.05 5.50 -15.28
CA ASP A 99 -6.87 6.60 -15.82
C ASP A 99 -6.23 7.99 -15.64
N SER A 100 -5.42 8.15 -14.60
CA SER A 100 -4.86 9.46 -14.21
C SER A 100 -3.48 9.75 -14.79
N PHE A 101 -2.70 8.72 -15.13
CA PHE A 101 -1.32 8.84 -15.59
C PHE A 101 -1.05 7.93 -16.77
N LYS A 102 -0.25 8.41 -17.73
CA LYS A 102 0.27 7.53 -18.78
C LYS A 102 1.17 6.47 -18.15
N VAL A 103 0.86 5.19 -18.36
CA VAL A 103 1.67 4.06 -17.90
C VAL A 103 2.41 3.45 -19.09
N GLY A 104 3.71 3.20 -18.93
CA GLY A 104 4.55 2.55 -19.95
C GLY A 104 4.39 1.02 -19.93
N THR A 105 4.89 0.40 -18.86
CA THR A 105 4.84 -1.05 -18.66
C THR A 105 4.30 -1.40 -17.28
N VAL A 106 3.42 -2.39 -17.22
CA VAL A 106 3.00 -3.05 -15.98
C VAL A 106 3.88 -4.28 -15.75
N LEU A 107 4.43 -4.37 -14.55
CA LEU A 107 5.13 -5.55 -14.05
C LEU A 107 4.26 -6.23 -12.99
N ASP A 108 3.77 -7.43 -13.27
CA ASP A 108 2.79 -8.12 -12.43
C ASP A 108 3.33 -9.47 -11.96
N SER A 109 2.93 -9.95 -10.78
CA SER A 109 3.27 -11.32 -10.35
C SER A 109 2.81 -12.37 -11.36
N GLY A 110 1.73 -12.11 -12.10
CA GLY A 110 1.05 -13.08 -12.95
C GLY A 110 0.19 -14.06 -12.16
N LYS A 111 0.00 -13.87 -10.85
CA LYS A 111 -0.87 -14.70 -10.04
C LYS A 111 -2.32 -14.38 -10.36
N VAL A 112 -3.00 -15.32 -11.01
CA VAL A 112 -4.41 -15.19 -11.37
C VAL A 112 -5.28 -15.15 -10.12
N HIS A 113 -6.26 -14.26 -10.10
CA HIS A 113 -7.28 -14.17 -9.08
C HIS A 113 -8.65 -13.88 -9.71
N THR A 114 -9.74 -14.27 -9.04
CA THR A 114 -11.11 -14.11 -9.57
C THR A 114 -11.87 -12.94 -8.94
N SER A 115 -11.19 -12.05 -8.20
CA SER A 115 -11.84 -10.86 -7.66
C SER A 115 -12.20 -9.89 -8.78
N LYS A 116 -13.28 -9.13 -8.58
CA LYS A 116 -13.66 -8.09 -9.53
C LYS A 116 -12.60 -6.99 -9.65
N THR A 117 -11.86 -6.74 -8.57
CA THR A 117 -10.73 -5.82 -8.58
C THR A 117 -9.65 -6.27 -9.56
N TYR A 118 -9.23 -7.53 -9.49
CA TYR A 118 -8.21 -8.08 -10.40
C TYR A 118 -8.69 -8.13 -11.86
N GLU A 119 -9.92 -8.60 -12.09
CA GLU A 119 -10.51 -8.62 -13.44
C GLU A 119 -10.55 -7.22 -14.07
N ASN A 120 -11.02 -6.21 -13.33
CA ASN A 120 -11.13 -4.85 -13.85
C ASN A 120 -9.76 -4.24 -14.13
N TYR A 121 -8.77 -4.54 -13.29
CA TYR A 121 -7.39 -4.13 -13.50
C TYR A 121 -6.80 -4.71 -14.80
N LEU A 122 -6.95 -6.02 -15.04
CA LEU A 122 -6.50 -6.63 -16.31
C LEU A 122 -7.24 -6.08 -17.53
N ILE A 123 -8.57 -5.90 -17.43
CA ILE A 123 -9.37 -5.28 -18.50
C ILE A 123 -8.85 -3.86 -18.79
N LYS A 124 -8.50 -3.09 -17.75
CA LYS A 124 -8.01 -1.73 -17.92
C LYS A 124 -6.66 -1.69 -18.65
N ILE A 125 -5.75 -2.61 -18.31
CA ILE A 125 -4.45 -2.76 -18.97
C ILE A 125 -4.64 -3.07 -20.47
N ASP A 126 -5.52 -4.01 -20.79
CA ASP A 126 -5.84 -4.41 -22.17
C ASP A 126 -6.47 -3.24 -22.96
N GLN A 127 -7.45 -2.56 -22.38
CA GLN A 127 -8.14 -1.42 -22.99
C GLN A 127 -7.18 -0.27 -23.36
N GLU A 128 -6.21 0.01 -22.49
CA GLU A 128 -5.22 1.08 -22.70
C GLU A 128 -4.00 0.61 -23.52
N ASN A 129 -3.96 -0.67 -23.93
CA ASN A 129 -2.84 -1.29 -24.64
C ASN A 129 -1.49 -1.08 -23.91
N ILE A 130 -1.50 -1.23 -22.58
CA ILE A 130 -0.30 -1.06 -21.76
C ILE A 130 0.55 -2.33 -21.88
N ASN A 131 1.87 -2.18 -22.03
CA ASN A 131 2.77 -3.32 -22.05
C ASN A 131 2.66 -4.08 -20.72
N PHE A 132 2.54 -5.39 -20.76
CA PHE A 132 2.36 -6.22 -19.57
C PHE A 132 3.44 -7.31 -19.55
N GLU A 133 4.20 -7.34 -18.47
CA GLU A 133 5.27 -8.32 -18.25
C GLU A 133 5.11 -8.97 -16.87
N THR A 134 5.56 -10.22 -16.76
CA THR A 134 5.52 -10.97 -15.50
C THR A 134 6.93 -11.36 -15.07
N PRO A 135 7.66 -10.49 -14.38
CA PRO A 135 9.03 -10.78 -13.95
C PRO A 135 9.11 -12.01 -13.07
N ARG A 136 10.24 -12.71 -13.18
CA ARG A 136 10.54 -13.92 -12.42
C ARG A 136 11.90 -13.80 -11.77
N ARG A 137 12.16 -14.68 -10.80
CA ARG A 137 13.45 -14.79 -10.13
C ARG A 137 14.58 -14.88 -11.16
N GLY A 138 15.53 -13.96 -11.05
CA GLY A 138 16.70 -13.85 -11.92
C GLY A 138 16.58 -12.77 -12.99
N ASP A 139 15.37 -12.28 -13.26
CA ASP A 139 15.16 -11.18 -14.21
C ASP A 139 15.75 -9.87 -13.69
N LYS A 140 16.27 -9.06 -14.61
CA LYS A 140 16.92 -7.78 -14.31
C LYS A 140 16.44 -6.71 -15.26
N PHE A 141 16.05 -5.57 -14.69
CA PHE A 141 15.58 -4.41 -15.44
C PHE A 141 16.47 -3.22 -15.12
N LYS A 142 17.09 -2.64 -16.14
CA LYS A 142 17.83 -1.38 -15.98
C LYS A 142 16.84 -0.22 -16.08
N ILE A 143 16.84 0.65 -15.07
CA ILE A 143 15.97 1.82 -14.97
C ILE A 143 16.85 3.01 -14.64
N GLY A 144 17.14 3.82 -15.66
CA GLY A 144 18.12 4.91 -15.61
C GLY A 144 19.47 4.45 -15.03
N GLU A 145 19.84 4.96 -13.86
CA GLU A 145 21.09 4.64 -13.15
C GLU A 145 20.93 3.49 -12.14
N SER A 146 19.73 2.96 -12.01
CA SER A 146 19.37 1.87 -11.10
C SER A 146 19.14 0.55 -11.84
N GLU A 147 19.15 -0.56 -11.09
CA GLU A 147 18.73 -1.88 -11.58
C GLU A 147 17.70 -2.49 -10.61
N LEU A 148 16.61 -3.03 -11.15
CA LEU A 148 15.71 -3.93 -10.42
C LEU A 148 16.15 -5.37 -10.64
N HIS A 149 16.41 -6.11 -9.57
CA HIS A 149 16.75 -7.53 -9.61
C HIS A 149 15.60 -8.29 -8.95
N PHE A 150 14.82 -9.04 -9.73
CA PHE A 150 13.70 -9.81 -9.21
C PHE A 150 14.19 -11.09 -8.56
N LEU A 151 13.82 -11.29 -7.29
CA LEU A 151 14.20 -12.43 -6.46
C LEU A 151 13.07 -13.47 -6.35
N HIS A 152 11.83 -13.06 -6.56
CA HIS A 152 10.62 -13.89 -6.44
C HIS A 152 9.48 -13.28 -7.27
N PRO A 153 8.52 -14.07 -7.79
CA PRO A 153 8.40 -15.52 -7.72
C PRO A 153 9.27 -16.26 -8.74
N ASP A 154 9.43 -17.57 -8.55
CA ASP A 154 9.91 -18.44 -9.63
C ASP A 154 8.78 -18.74 -10.65
N GLN A 155 9.03 -19.64 -11.59
CA GLN A 155 8.14 -19.84 -12.74
C GLN A 155 6.78 -20.45 -12.35
N ASN A 156 6.73 -21.29 -11.31
CA ASN A 156 5.52 -21.99 -10.92
C ASN A 156 4.77 -21.22 -9.82
N LEU A 157 3.66 -20.59 -10.17
CA LEU A 157 2.85 -19.83 -9.22
C LEU A 157 1.81 -20.68 -8.48
N ASP A 158 1.58 -21.92 -8.90
CA ASP A 158 0.52 -22.77 -8.33
C ASP A 158 0.82 -23.16 -6.87
N ASP A 159 2.10 -23.16 -6.49
CA ASP A 159 2.56 -23.48 -5.14
C ASP A 159 2.36 -22.33 -4.15
N TYR A 160 2.00 -21.12 -4.63
CA TYR A 160 1.86 -19.94 -3.81
C TYR A 160 0.40 -19.56 -3.56
N ASP A 161 0.09 -19.14 -2.34
CA ASP A 161 -1.08 -18.30 -2.10
C ASP A 161 -0.87 -16.90 -2.73
N LEU A 162 -1.82 -15.99 -2.52
CA LEU A 162 -1.76 -14.66 -3.10
C LEU A 162 -0.60 -13.84 -2.52
N ASN A 163 -0.41 -13.86 -1.20
CA ASN A 163 0.66 -13.14 -0.51
C ASN A 163 2.04 -13.64 -0.94
N ASN A 164 2.23 -14.96 -0.87
CA ASN A 164 3.47 -15.64 -1.26
C ASN A 164 3.69 -15.64 -2.78
N SER A 165 2.80 -15.08 -3.60
CA SER A 165 3.06 -14.81 -5.02
C SER A 165 3.65 -13.42 -5.29
N SER A 166 3.84 -12.60 -4.25
CA SER A 166 4.32 -11.23 -4.35
C SER A 166 5.59 -11.08 -5.18
N LEU A 167 5.66 -10.10 -6.07
CA LEU A 167 6.95 -9.70 -6.65
C LEU A 167 7.89 -9.22 -5.53
N VAL A 168 9.02 -9.88 -5.37
CA VAL A 168 10.11 -9.45 -4.48
C VAL A 168 11.26 -9.00 -5.35
N PHE A 169 11.74 -7.78 -5.15
CA PHE A 169 12.85 -7.26 -5.94
C PHE A 169 13.79 -6.40 -5.12
N LEU A 170 15.06 -6.44 -5.53
CA LEU A 170 16.10 -5.57 -5.04
C LEU A 170 16.30 -4.41 -6.03
N LEU A 171 16.08 -3.19 -5.56
CA LEU A 171 16.50 -1.98 -6.27
C LEU A 171 17.95 -1.68 -5.88
N LYS A 172 18.85 -1.75 -6.86
CA LYS A 172 20.26 -1.42 -6.68
C LYS A 172 20.54 -0.04 -7.26
N PHE A 173 21.10 0.84 -6.44
CA PHE A 173 21.50 2.19 -6.85
C PHE A 173 22.87 2.53 -6.25
N GLY A 174 23.89 2.61 -7.10
CA GLY A 174 25.28 2.74 -6.65
C GLY A 174 25.70 1.58 -5.74
N GLN A 175 26.06 1.87 -4.50
CA GLN A 175 26.46 0.89 -3.48
C GLN A 175 25.28 0.42 -2.61
N GLN A 176 24.06 0.90 -2.89
CA GLN A 176 22.91 0.74 -1.99
C GLN A 176 21.88 -0.25 -2.56
N ASN A 177 21.25 -0.96 -1.66
CA ASN A 177 20.36 -2.10 -1.89
C ASN A 177 19.05 -1.87 -1.12
N PHE A 178 17.96 -1.57 -1.84
CA PHE A 178 16.62 -1.39 -1.25
C PHE A 178 15.75 -2.58 -1.62
N LEU A 179 15.22 -3.29 -0.62
CA LEU A 179 14.45 -4.52 -0.81
C LEU A 179 12.96 -4.28 -0.65
N PHE A 180 12.19 -4.65 -1.67
CA PHE A 180 10.74 -4.58 -1.70
C PHE A 180 10.18 -5.99 -1.71
N THR A 181 9.31 -6.29 -0.75
CA THR A 181 8.91 -7.67 -0.42
C THR A 181 7.44 -7.95 -0.65
N GLY A 182 6.62 -6.94 -0.94
CA GLY A 182 5.16 -7.09 -0.93
C GLY A 182 4.69 -7.74 0.37
N ASP A 183 3.89 -8.78 0.24
CA ASP A 183 3.28 -9.47 1.38
C ASP A 183 3.79 -10.90 1.57
N ILE A 184 5.00 -11.20 1.10
CA ILE A 184 5.57 -12.53 1.34
C ILE A 184 5.56 -12.90 2.83
N GLU A 185 5.34 -14.18 3.09
CA GLU A 185 5.35 -14.74 4.45
C GLU A 185 6.64 -15.52 4.70
N ALA A 186 6.80 -16.00 5.93
CA ALA A 186 8.01 -16.67 6.39
C ALA A 186 8.43 -17.87 5.52
N GLU A 187 7.49 -18.49 4.80
CA GLU A 187 7.80 -19.55 3.82
C GLU A 187 8.73 -19.04 2.72
N VAL A 188 8.33 -17.96 2.04
CA VAL A 188 9.12 -17.37 0.95
C VAL A 188 10.37 -16.71 1.50
N GLU A 189 10.33 -16.09 2.69
CA GLU A 189 11.55 -15.58 3.34
C GLU A 189 12.60 -16.67 3.55
N ARG A 190 12.21 -17.89 3.95
CA ARG A 190 13.14 -19.02 4.12
C ARG A 190 13.74 -19.45 2.79
N LYS A 191 12.93 -19.47 1.73
CA LYS A 191 13.37 -19.78 0.37
C LYS A 191 14.39 -18.73 -0.10
N LEU A 192 14.05 -17.45 0.03
CA LEU A 192 14.93 -16.33 -0.35
C LEU A 192 16.25 -16.36 0.41
N LEU A 193 16.22 -16.66 1.72
CA LEU A 193 17.42 -16.83 2.53
C LEU A 193 18.31 -17.98 2.03
N ALA A 194 17.72 -19.12 1.72
CA ALA A 194 18.46 -20.28 1.23
C ALA A 194 19.11 -20.02 -0.14
N GLU A 195 18.42 -19.25 -0.99
CA GLU A 195 18.87 -18.93 -2.35
C GLU A 195 19.86 -17.75 -2.38
N ASN A 196 19.78 -16.86 -1.40
CA ASN A 196 20.58 -15.62 -1.33
C ASN A 196 21.19 -15.44 0.07
N PRO A 197 22.02 -16.37 0.56
CA PRO A 197 22.52 -16.37 1.93
C PRO A 197 23.39 -15.14 2.27
N GLU A 198 23.96 -14.49 1.25
CA GLU A 198 24.82 -13.31 1.37
C GLU A 198 24.08 -11.99 1.10
N LEU A 199 22.75 -12.02 0.93
CA LEU A 199 21.97 -10.81 0.68
C LEU A 199 22.08 -9.87 1.89
N LYS A 200 22.51 -8.63 1.63
CA LYS A 200 22.51 -7.52 2.58
C LYS A 200 21.79 -6.34 1.97
N VAL A 201 21.00 -5.66 2.78
CA VAL A 201 20.14 -4.55 2.30
C VAL A 201 20.29 -3.35 3.23
N ASP A 202 20.26 -2.16 2.66
CA ASP A 202 20.28 -0.92 3.44
C ASP A 202 18.89 -0.63 4.00
N LEU A 203 17.86 -0.89 3.20
CA LEU A 203 16.47 -0.67 3.56
C LEU A 203 15.60 -1.85 3.13
N ILE A 204 14.63 -2.19 3.97
CA ILE A 204 13.56 -3.12 3.63
C ILE A 204 12.19 -2.44 3.75
N LYS A 205 11.34 -2.61 2.73
CA LYS A 205 9.89 -2.54 2.91
C LYS A 205 9.48 -3.81 3.65
N VAL A 206 9.07 -3.67 4.90
CA VAL A 206 8.73 -4.81 5.77
C VAL A 206 7.57 -5.58 5.14
N PRO A 207 7.69 -6.93 5.04
CA PRO A 207 6.68 -7.74 4.39
C PRO A 207 5.33 -7.69 5.11
N HIS A 208 4.24 -7.73 4.35
CA HIS A 208 2.89 -7.99 4.84
C HIS A 208 2.48 -7.04 5.97
N HIS A 209 2.80 -5.75 5.79
CA HIS A 209 2.50 -4.68 6.75
C HIS A 209 3.04 -4.93 8.18
N GLY A 210 4.02 -5.83 8.33
CA GLY A 210 4.53 -6.27 9.63
C GLY A 210 3.67 -7.33 10.32
N SER A 211 2.99 -8.19 9.55
CA SER A 211 2.26 -9.36 10.06
C SER A 211 3.16 -10.35 10.80
N SER A 212 2.62 -11.06 11.79
CA SER A 212 3.34 -12.13 12.50
C SER A 212 3.53 -13.40 11.68
N THR A 213 2.93 -13.48 10.47
CA THR A 213 3.18 -14.57 9.50
C THR A 213 4.48 -14.38 8.73
N SER A 214 5.05 -13.17 8.73
CA SER A 214 6.31 -12.82 8.08
C SER A 214 7.39 -12.43 9.10
N SER A 215 8.53 -11.96 8.60
CA SER A 215 9.63 -11.38 9.38
C SER A 215 10.21 -12.35 10.40
N PHE A 216 10.45 -13.61 10.01
CA PHE A 216 11.05 -14.56 10.95
C PHE A 216 12.49 -14.15 11.30
N ALA A 217 12.91 -14.40 12.55
CA ALA A 217 14.17 -13.85 13.09
C ALA A 217 15.43 -14.16 12.26
N GLY A 218 15.52 -15.36 11.65
CA GLY A 218 16.67 -15.74 10.84
C GLY A 218 16.80 -14.97 9.52
N TRP A 219 15.67 -14.53 8.93
CA TRP A 219 15.65 -13.67 7.75
C TRP A 219 16.23 -12.30 8.10
N ILE A 220 15.66 -11.61 9.08
CA ILE A 220 16.10 -10.27 9.51
C ILE A 220 17.58 -10.28 9.91
N LYS A 221 17.99 -11.30 10.68
CA LYS A 221 19.40 -11.47 11.09
C LYS A 221 20.35 -11.67 9.91
N SER A 222 19.90 -12.32 8.84
CA SER A 222 20.72 -12.52 7.65
C SER A 222 20.82 -11.24 6.81
N ILE A 223 19.69 -10.60 6.50
CA ILE A 223 19.69 -9.43 5.61
C ILE A 223 20.19 -8.14 6.26
N GLN A 224 20.14 -8.06 7.60
CA GLN A 224 20.67 -6.96 8.42
C GLN A 224 20.32 -5.55 7.90
N PRO A 225 19.03 -5.21 7.76
CA PRO A 225 18.63 -3.90 7.25
C PRO A 225 19.01 -2.79 8.23
N GLU A 226 19.53 -1.67 7.72
CA GLU A 226 19.74 -0.46 8.53
C GLU A 226 18.42 0.28 8.79
N THR A 227 17.52 0.28 7.81
CA THR A 227 16.18 0.88 7.90
C THR A 227 15.10 -0.13 7.54
N ALA A 228 14.02 -0.15 8.31
CA ALA A 228 12.83 -0.94 8.04
C ALA A 228 11.61 -0.01 7.95
N VAL A 229 10.92 0.01 6.82
CA VAL A 229 9.70 0.80 6.62
C VAL A 229 8.50 -0.12 6.57
N ILE A 230 7.54 0.11 7.45
CA ILE A 230 6.28 -0.63 7.52
C ILE A 230 5.17 0.27 6.98
N GLN A 231 4.63 -0.07 5.80
CA GLN A 231 3.39 0.56 5.35
C GLN A 231 2.23 -0.11 6.05
N VAL A 232 1.64 0.65 6.97
CA VAL A 232 0.55 0.21 7.81
C VAL A 232 -0.24 1.42 8.28
N GLY A 233 -1.55 1.20 8.44
CA GLY A 233 -2.52 2.15 8.94
C GLY A 233 -3.40 1.54 10.01
N GLU A 234 -4.48 2.22 10.36
CA GLU A 234 -5.56 1.63 11.17
C GLU A 234 -6.09 0.37 10.47
N ASN A 235 -6.02 -0.77 11.16
CA ASN A 235 -6.44 -2.06 10.65
C ASN A 235 -6.99 -2.96 11.77
N HIS A 236 -7.65 -4.04 11.40
CA HIS A 236 -8.19 -5.04 12.34
C HIS A 236 -7.38 -6.35 12.35
N TYR A 237 -6.27 -6.41 11.61
CA TYR A 237 -5.41 -7.59 11.51
C TYR A 237 -4.46 -7.72 12.71
N GLY A 238 -4.31 -6.63 13.49
CA GLY A 238 -3.31 -6.54 14.54
C GLY A 238 -1.93 -6.18 14.00
N HIS A 239 -1.88 -5.62 12.78
CA HIS A 239 -0.64 -5.18 12.16
C HIS A 239 -0.28 -3.75 12.62
N PRO A 240 1.00 -3.41 12.71
CA PRO A 240 2.12 -4.34 12.73
C PRO A 240 2.12 -5.11 14.06
N ALA A 241 2.51 -6.38 14.01
CA ALA A 241 2.67 -7.18 15.21
C ALA A 241 3.84 -6.64 16.06
N ALA A 242 3.64 -6.56 17.37
CA ALA A 242 4.62 -5.95 18.27
C ALA A 242 5.96 -6.70 18.27
N GLU A 243 5.91 -8.02 18.16
CA GLU A 243 7.06 -8.91 18.04
C GLU A 243 7.86 -8.65 16.76
N VAL A 244 7.22 -8.32 15.64
CA VAL A 244 7.91 -8.01 14.37
C VAL A 244 8.69 -6.70 14.51
N ILE A 245 8.07 -5.67 15.09
CA ILE A 245 8.75 -4.39 15.36
C ILE A 245 9.97 -4.62 16.27
N ALA A 246 9.78 -5.35 17.36
CA ALA A 246 10.85 -5.64 18.32
C ALA A 246 12.01 -6.38 17.63
N LEU A 247 11.72 -7.38 16.79
CA LEU A 247 12.75 -8.12 16.05
C LEU A 247 13.60 -7.22 15.16
N TYR A 248 13.00 -6.29 14.39
CA TYR A 248 13.79 -5.35 13.59
C TYR A 248 14.65 -4.41 14.46
N GLN A 249 14.09 -3.89 15.56
CA GLN A 249 14.81 -3.00 16.48
C GLN A 249 15.97 -3.72 17.19
N GLU A 250 15.78 -4.96 17.63
CA GLU A 250 16.80 -5.79 18.27
C GLU A 250 17.96 -6.13 17.31
N GLN A 251 17.69 -6.22 16.00
CA GLN A 251 18.74 -6.36 14.98
C GLN A 251 19.38 -5.02 14.56
N GLY A 252 19.00 -3.92 15.20
CA GLY A 252 19.60 -2.60 15.01
C GLY A 252 18.96 -1.74 13.92
N ALA A 253 17.85 -2.17 13.32
CA ALA A 253 17.18 -1.42 12.27
C ALA A 253 16.41 -0.22 12.85
N ARG A 254 16.48 0.92 12.14
CA ARG A 254 15.59 2.06 12.38
C ARG A 254 14.22 1.77 11.76
N VAL A 255 13.20 1.63 12.61
CA VAL A 255 11.84 1.30 12.17
C VAL A 255 11.02 2.57 11.95
N PHE A 256 10.43 2.71 10.76
CA PHE A 256 9.46 3.75 10.42
C PHE A 256 8.11 3.12 10.07
N ARG A 257 7.02 3.81 10.40
CA ARG A 257 5.65 3.36 10.11
C ARG A 257 4.81 4.51 9.58
N ASN A 258 4.05 4.27 8.52
CA ASN A 258 3.21 5.32 7.93
C ASN A 258 2.14 5.86 8.90
N ASP A 259 1.52 5.01 9.72
CA ASP A 259 0.54 5.46 10.72
C ASP A 259 1.10 6.40 11.81
N LEU A 260 2.41 6.36 12.07
CA LEU A 260 3.08 7.25 13.02
C LEU A 260 3.81 8.41 12.33
N ASN A 261 4.26 8.20 11.10
CA ASN A 261 5.18 9.10 10.41
C ASN A 261 4.59 9.77 9.17
N GLY A 262 3.36 9.47 8.77
CA GLY A 262 2.79 9.96 7.50
C GLY A 262 3.59 9.42 6.32
N ASN A 263 3.82 10.25 5.30
CA ASN A 263 4.67 9.85 4.17
C ASN A 263 6.13 9.76 4.63
N ILE A 264 6.84 8.73 4.17
CA ILE A 264 8.26 8.55 4.47
C ILE A 264 9.03 8.63 3.15
N VAL A 265 9.97 9.57 3.06
CA VAL A 265 10.76 9.82 1.84
C VAL A 265 12.22 9.49 2.11
N VAL A 266 12.71 8.51 1.37
CA VAL A 266 14.12 8.14 1.31
C VAL A 266 14.75 8.89 0.15
N THR A 267 15.93 9.47 0.35
CA THR A 267 16.72 10.12 -0.72
C THR A 267 18.13 9.57 -0.68
N ALA A 268 18.57 8.96 -1.78
CA ALA A 268 19.85 8.27 -1.91
C ALA A 268 20.71 8.89 -3.01
N ASP A 269 22.03 8.95 -2.79
CA ASP A 269 23.02 9.53 -3.71
C ASP A 269 23.93 8.48 -4.38
N GLY A 270 23.65 7.20 -4.15
CA GLY A 270 24.43 6.06 -4.66
C GLY A 270 25.54 5.60 -3.70
N ARG A 271 25.73 6.28 -2.57
CA ARG A 271 26.67 5.89 -1.49
C ARG A 271 26.02 5.97 -0.11
N ASN A 272 25.23 7.01 0.14
CA ASN A 272 24.51 7.27 1.39
C ASN A 272 23.04 7.58 1.09
N TYR A 273 22.18 7.38 2.08
CA TYR A 273 20.78 7.79 1.98
C TYR A 273 20.34 8.49 3.26
N THR A 274 19.28 9.28 3.14
CA THR A 274 18.59 9.94 4.25
C THR A 274 17.13 9.54 4.24
N VAL A 275 16.51 9.54 5.41
CA VAL A 275 15.07 9.30 5.58
C VAL A 275 14.46 10.56 6.16
N LYS A 276 13.42 11.09 5.50
CA LYS A 276 12.63 12.23 5.95
C LYS A 276 11.18 11.85 6.11
N ILE A 277 10.57 12.43 7.13
CA ILE A 277 9.15 12.31 7.41
C ILE A 277 8.47 13.50 6.75
N ASP A 278 7.54 13.23 5.85
CA ASP A 278 6.71 14.22 5.17
C ASP A 278 5.29 14.13 5.72
N GLN A 279 5.05 14.89 6.80
CA GLN A 279 3.73 15.10 7.38
C GLN A 279 3.00 16.23 6.66
N SER A 280 2.92 16.18 5.32
CA SER A 280 1.96 16.97 4.56
C SER A 280 0.55 16.55 5.04
N ALA A 281 0.10 17.23 6.10
CA ALA A 281 -0.97 16.80 6.95
C ALA A 281 -2.30 16.84 6.22
N ASP A 282 -3.01 15.74 6.36
CA ASP A 282 -4.45 15.67 6.31
C ASP A 282 -5.02 16.70 7.32
N ASN A 283 -5.26 17.93 6.86
CA ASN A 283 -5.90 19.01 7.64
C ASN A 283 -7.38 18.73 7.96
N SER A 284 -7.78 17.46 7.99
CA SER A 284 -9.11 16.97 8.33
C SER A 284 -9.27 16.60 9.81
N LYS A 285 -8.20 16.58 10.63
CA LYS A 285 -8.29 16.16 12.04
C LYS A 285 -7.61 17.15 13.00
N SER A 286 -8.19 18.33 13.18
CA SER A 286 -8.24 19.02 14.50
C SER A 286 -9.14 20.24 14.40
N GLY A 287 -10.39 20.07 14.85
CA GLY A 287 -11.40 21.13 14.86
C GLY A 287 -12.49 20.85 15.88
N THR A 288 -12.16 20.21 17.01
CA THR A 288 -13.11 20.08 18.12
C THR A 288 -12.98 21.33 18.99
N LYS A 289 -13.70 22.39 18.60
CA LYS A 289 -14.03 23.45 19.55
C LYS A 289 -15.01 22.87 20.57
N THR A 290 -14.54 22.76 21.79
CA THR A 290 -15.35 22.60 22.99
C THR A 290 -16.32 23.76 23.08
N SER A 291 -17.61 23.48 22.92
CA SER A 291 -18.68 24.34 23.42
C SER A 291 -19.60 23.49 24.27
N THR A 292 -19.41 23.64 25.58
CA THR A 292 -20.41 23.45 26.61
C THR A 292 -21.70 24.18 26.24
N GLU A 293 -22.83 23.48 26.20
CA GLU A 293 -24.10 24.00 26.69
C GLU A 293 -25.09 22.87 27.00
N THR A 294 -25.80 23.11 28.09
CA THR A 294 -26.70 22.28 28.88
C THR A 294 -28.10 22.09 28.26
N GLU A 295 -28.69 20.93 28.58
CA GLU A 295 -30.11 20.63 28.84
C GLU A 295 -31.22 21.50 28.19
N ASN A 296 -32.13 20.88 27.42
CA ASN A 296 -33.52 20.64 27.87
C ASN A 296 -34.38 19.76 26.94
N THR A 297 -34.89 18.67 27.54
CA THR A 297 -36.26 18.11 27.55
C THR A 297 -37.19 17.99 26.30
N SER A 298 -37.65 16.74 26.12
CA SER A 298 -39.05 16.28 25.84
C SER A 298 -39.72 16.56 24.48
N ALA A 299 -40.71 15.81 23.97
CA ALA A 299 -41.17 14.42 23.97
C ALA A 299 -42.40 14.38 23.02
N GLU A 300 -42.74 13.20 22.45
CA GLU A 300 -44.03 12.82 21.81
C GLU A 300 -44.42 13.40 20.43
N LYS A 301 -45.22 12.76 19.55
CA LYS A 301 -45.56 11.38 19.13
C LYS A 301 -46.63 11.52 18.01
N ILE A 302 -46.51 10.78 16.89
CA ILE A 302 -47.61 10.13 16.08
C ILE A 302 -48.59 11.08 15.31
N ASN A 303 -49.04 10.94 14.04
CA ASN A 303 -49.30 9.81 13.15
C ASN A 303 -49.39 10.19 11.63
N SER A 304 -49.03 9.20 10.79
CA SER A 304 -49.62 8.72 9.51
C SER A 304 -50.21 9.62 8.39
N GLU A 305 -49.61 9.41 7.20
CA GLU A 305 -50.22 9.13 5.87
C GLU A 305 -50.82 10.30 5.05
N SER A 306 -50.58 10.49 3.73
CA SER A 306 -50.19 9.58 2.65
C SER A 306 -49.75 10.33 1.37
N LYS A 307 -48.83 9.68 0.62
CA LYS A 307 -48.62 9.64 -0.86
C LYS A 307 -47.75 10.66 -1.61
N ASN A 308 -46.84 10.04 -2.37
CA ASN A 308 -46.12 10.43 -3.58
C ASN A 308 -44.82 11.24 -3.42
N LYS A 309 -43.71 10.52 -3.21
CA LYS A 309 -42.47 10.70 -3.98
C LYS A 309 -41.53 9.53 -3.78
N ALA A 310 -41.00 9.02 -4.88
CA ALA A 310 -39.90 8.07 -4.92
C ALA A 310 -38.70 8.66 -4.15
N ASP A 311 -38.18 7.95 -3.14
CA ASP A 311 -36.98 8.39 -2.44
C ASP A 311 -36.16 7.22 -1.88
N LYS A 312 -34.86 7.48 -1.83
CA LYS A 312 -33.66 6.69 -1.57
C LYS A 312 -33.81 5.53 -0.57
N GLY A 313 -33.60 4.31 -1.05
CA GLY A 313 -33.41 3.13 -0.20
C GLY A 313 -32.13 3.25 0.61
N SER A 314 -32.23 3.04 1.92
CA SER A 314 -31.10 3.06 2.84
C SER A 314 -30.15 1.89 2.55
N ASN A 315 -28.84 2.17 2.58
CA ASN A 315 -27.77 1.22 2.30
C ASN A 315 -27.51 0.27 3.51
N LEU A 316 -28.57 -0.14 4.23
CA LEU A 316 -28.45 -0.93 5.46
C LEU A 316 -28.30 -2.42 5.16
N ILE A 317 -27.36 -3.06 5.84
CA ILE A 317 -27.08 -4.49 5.73
C ILE A 317 -28.07 -5.27 6.58
N ASN A 318 -28.92 -6.09 5.94
CA ASN A 318 -29.85 -6.94 6.68
C ASN A 318 -29.12 -8.16 7.28
N ILE A 319 -28.93 -8.18 8.60
CA ILE A 319 -28.16 -9.22 9.31
C ILE A 319 -28.84 -10.60 9.32
N ASN A 320 -30.11 -10.69 8.92
CA ASN A 320 -30.84 -11.94 8.76
C ASN A 320 -30.67 -12.56 7.37
N THR A 321 -30.35 -11.76 6.34
CA THR A 321 -30.29 -12.23 4.95
C THR A 321 -28.94 -12.03 4.27
N ALA A 322 -28.09 -11.11 4.77
CA ALA A 322 -26.78 -10.82 4.21
C ALA A 322 -25.88 -12.07 4.15
N SER A 323 -25.12 -12.19 3.06
CA SER A 323 -24.12 -13.23 2.87
C SER A 323 -22.89 -12.97 3.73
N ALA A 324 -21.99 -13.96 3.85
CA ALA A 324 -20.76 -13.80 4.62
C ALA A 324 -19.92 -12.63 4.06
N ALA A 325 -19.81 -12.52 2.74
CA ALA A 325 -19.08 -11.44 2.07
C ALA A 325 -19.68 -10.05 2.30
N VAL A 326 -21.01 -9.95 2.46
CA VAL A 326 -21.66 -8.66 2.77
C VAL A 326 -21.49 -8.31 4.25
N LEU A 327 -21.57 -9.30 5.14
CA LEU A 327 -21.31 -9.09 6.58
C LEU A 327 -19.85 -8.74 6.86
N ASP A 328 -18.93 -9.27 6.07
CA ASP A 328 -17.48 -9.00 6.14
C ASP A 328 -17.15 -7.52 5.87
N GLN A 329 -18.00 -6.81 5.12
CA GLN A 329 -17.85 -5.37 4.88
C GLN A 329 -18.12 -4.51 6.13
N LEU A 330 -18.71 -5.08 7.18
CA LEU A 330 -18.90 -4.38 8.46
C LEU A 330 -17.58 -4.36 9.23
N TRP A 331 -17.17 -3.15 9.62
CA TRP A 331 -15.95 -2.91 10.39
C TRP A 331 -15.86 -3.87 11.60
N GLY A 332 -14.76 -4.63 11.68
CA GLY A 332 -14.46 -5.54 12.79
C GLY A 332 -15.17 -6.89 12.77
N ILE A 333 -15.92 -7.24 11.71
CA ILE A 333 -16.51 -8.57 11.54
C ILE A 333 -15.48 -9.54 10.94
N GLY A 334 -14.94 -9.29 9.75
CA GLY A 334 -14.03 -10.24 9.11
C GLY A 334 -14.72 -11.56 8.67
N PRO A 335 -14.08 -12.41 7.85
CA PRO A 335 -14.70 -13.62 7.32
C PRO A 335 -15.13 -14.61 8.42
N ALA A 336 -14.34 -14.73 9.48
CA ALA A 336 -14.61 -15.65 10.59
C ALA A 336 -15.85 -15.23 11.40
N THR A 337 -15.98 -13.96 11.78
CA THR A 337 -17.15 -13.48 12.53
C THR A 337 -18.38 -13.42 11.63
N ALA A 338 -18.23 -13.10 10.34
CA ALA A 338 -19.32 -13.17 9.37
C ALA A 338 -19.92 -14.59 9.32
N LYS A 339 -19.06 -15.62 9.30
CA LYS A 339 -19.49 -17.02 9.40
C LYS A 339 -20.15 -17.34 10.74
N LYS A 340 -19.65 -16.80 11.86
CA LYS A 340 -20.29 -16.95 13.18
C LYS A 340 -21.69 -16.33 13.23
N ILE A 341 -21.92 -15.18 12.61
CA ILE A 341 -23.26 -14.54 12.51
C ILE A 341 -24.23 -15.46 11.75
N ILE A 342 -23.80 -16.00 10.60
CA ILE A 342 -24.62 -16.92 9.79
C ILE A 342 -24.94 -18.20 10.57
N ASN A 343 -23.93 -18.80 11.18
CA ASN A 343 -24.11 -20.01 11.99
C ASN A 343 -25.04 -19.75 13.18
N TYR A 344 -24.92 -18.59 13.82
CA TYR A 344 -25.77 -18.21 14.94
C TYR A 344 -27.23 -18.12 14.52
N ARG A 345 -27.57 -17.40 13.43
CA ARG A 345 -28.96 -17.24 12.99
C ARG A 345 -29.57 -18.52 12.42
N GLN A 346 -28.75 -19.42 11.86
CA GLN A 346 -29.19 -20.76 11.44
C GLN A 346 -29.50 -21.66 12.64
N LYS A 347 -28.70 -21.58 13.71
CA LYS A 347 -28.84 -22.42 14.90
C LYS A 347 -29.92 -21.93 15.88
N ASN A 348 -30.03 -20.61 16.07
CA ASN A 348 -30.84 -20.01 17.13
C ASN A 348 -32.08 -19.26 16.60
N GLY A 349 -32.29 -19.25 15.28
CA GLY A 349 -33.32 -18.45 14.63
C GLY A 349 -32.84 -17.04 14.26
N LEU A 350 -33.66 -16.35 13.46
CA LEU A 350 -33.36 -14.99 13.00
C LEU A 350 -33.36 -13.99 14.16
N PHE A 351 -32.52 -12.96 14.05
CA PHE A 351 -32.48 -11.85 14.99
C PHE A 351 -33.78 -11.04 14.88
N SER A 352 -34.44 -10.80 16.01
CA SER A 352 -35.66 -9.98 16.07
C SER A 352 -35.36 -8.49 16.29
N GLN A 353 -34.18 -8.18 16.85
CA GLN A 353 -33.66 -6.82 17.05
C GLN A 353 -32.16 -6.79 16.73
N ILE A 354 -31.64 -5.62 16.32
CA ILE A 354 -30.25 -5.48 15.87
C ILE A 354 -29.26 -5.78 17.00
N GLU A 355 -29.60 -5.44 18.25
CA GLU A 355 -28.76 -5.61 19.44
C GLU A 355 -28.48 -7.09 19.76
N GLU A 356 -29.34 -7.99 19.29
CA GLU A 356 -29.18 -9.43 19.52
C GLU A 356 -27.95 -10.01 18.81
N ILE A 357 -27.41 -9.30 17.81
CA ILE A 357 -26.17 -9.69 17.14
C ILE A 357 -24.98 -9.76 18.10
N LYS A 358 -25.01 -9.04 19.24
CA LYS A 358 -23.99 -9.10 20.29
C LYS A 358 -23.96 -10.44 21.03
N LYS A 359 -24.96 -11.30 20.84
CA LYS A 359 -24.95 -12.69 21.31
C LYS A 359 -24.02 -13.58 20.48
N VAL A 360 -23.55 -13.09 19.32
CA VAL A 360 -22.57 -13.79 18.48
C VAL A 360 -21.17 -13.56 19.06
N ASP A 361 -20.47 -14.66 19.32
CA ASP A 361 -19.09 -14.63 19.81
C ASP A 361 -18.17 -13.82 18.87
N GLY A 362 -17.44 -12.86 19.44
CA GLY A 362 -16.58 -11.92 18.71
C GLY A 362 -17.24 -10.58 18.35
N ILE A 363 -18.47 -10.31 18.81
CA ILE A 363 -19.17 -9.03 18.65
C ILE A 363 -19.43 -8.40 20.01
N ASP A 364 -18.62 -7.39 20.37
CA ASP A 364 -18.78 -6.60 21.59
C ASP A 364 -19.51 -5.27 21.33
N ASP A 365 -19.79 -4.51 22.40
CA ASP A 365 -20.45 -3.19 22.30
C ASP A 365 -19.64 -2.19 21.46
N GLY A 366 -18.31 -2.32 21.44
CA GLY A 366 -17.43 -1.47 20.64
C GLY A 366 -17.60 -1.70 19.14
N LYS A 367 -17.63 -2.96 18.71
CA LYS A 367 -17.93 -3.34 17.33
C LYS A 367 -19.35 -2.95 16.95
N PHE A 368 -20.33 -3.35 17.75
CA PHE A 368 -21.74 -3.03 17.51
C PHE A 368 -21.95 -1.52 17.33
N GLY A 369 -21.36 -0.68 18.19
CA GLY A 369 -21.50 0.77 18.12
C GLY A 369 -20.98 1.42 16.82
N ARG A 370 -20.09 0.76 16.06
CA ARG A 370 -19.50 1.29 14.81
C ARG A 370 -20.36 1.07 13.57
N TRP A 371 -21.35 0.19 13.68
CA TRP A 371 -22.23 -0.17 12.56
C TRP A 371 -23.68 -0.42 12.97
N TYR A 372 -24.09 -0.05 14.19
CA TYR A 372 -25.48 -0.16 14.64
C TYR A 372 -26.45 0.60 13.70
N ASP A 373 -25.99 1.70 13.12
CA ASP A 373 -26.70 2.54 12.16
C ASP A 373 -26.55 2.07 10.71
N LYS A 374 -25.79 0.99 10.47
CA LYS A 374 -25.52 0.39 9.15
C LYS A 374 -26.17 -0.97 8.97
N ILE A 375 -26.88 -1.48 9.98
CA ILE A 375 -27.52 -2.79 9.95
C ILE A 375 -29.03 -2.70 10.18
N THR A 376 -29.75 -3.71 9.70
CA THR A 376 -31.20 -3.89 9.94
C THR A 376 -31.51 -5.36 10.16
N VAL A 377 -32.60 -5.67 10.86
CA VAL A 377 -33.19 -7.02 10.94
C VAL A 377 -34.39 -7.20 9.99
N LYS A 378 -34.84 -6.11 9.37
CA LYS A 378 -35.97 -6.03 8.43
C LYS A 378 -35.48 -5.73 7.03
#